data_AF-A0A5E4K2C4-F1
#
_entry.id   AF-A0A5E4K2C4-F1
#
_cell.length_a   1.000
_cell.length_b   1.000
_cell.length_c   1.000
_cell.angle_alpha   90.00
_cell.angle_beta   90.00
_cell.angle_gamma   90.00
#
_symmetry.space_group_name_H-M   'P 1'
#
loop_
_entity.id
_entity.type
_entity.pdbx_description
1 polymer ?
#
loop_
_entity_poly.entity_id
_entity_poly.type
_entity_poly.pdbx_seq_one_letter_code
_entity_poly.pdbx_strand_id
1 'polypeptide(L)'
;MKNKGGALEISFGWLFAIVAGIVIIFIAIYISSRFIGTQQTSISAQTGKQIGILLDPLETGFESAQTTSITIPSDTRINNICDSTVTFGKQIINLEQKSFGKWIKTDVNVGFQNKYIFSDGQIEGKKFYVFSKPFSFPFKIADLMYITSSDKRYCFSNAPNEINQEISKLNQSNLVVDKCSANDVKVCFGKENCEINVDFSSNSVEKNGTRVYFAGDDRTLMYAAIFSNKTIYECQIKRLMSRVGEISSLYVSKELQINNKGCQNDLGGNLRELSGLASGLKKSSELEIVKTEADMIDQKNNAGVCQLW
;
A
#
# COMPACT_ATOMS: atom_id res chain seq x y z
N MET A 1 -82.25 8.33 -23.48
CA MET A 1 -80.97 8.76 -22.88
C MET A 1 -79.97 8.93 -24.02
N LYS A 2 -79.58 10.18 -24.34
CA LYS A 2 -78.68 10.52 -25.47
C LYS A 2 -77.37 11.02 -24.87
N ASN A 3 -76.34 10.19 -24.86
CA ASN A 3 -74.98 10.59 -24.50
C ASN A 3 -74.46 11.54 -25.58
N LYS A 4 -74.20 12.80 -25.21
CA LYS A 4 -73.44 13.75 -26.04
C LYS A 4 -71.95 13.47 -25.79
N GLY A 5 -71.28 12.84 -26.75
CA GLY A 5 -69.83 12.73 -26.75
C GLY A 5 -69.23 14.12 -26.98
N GLY A 6 -68.61 14.70 -25.94
CA GLY A 6 -67.80 15.90 -26.07
C GLY A 6 -66.49 15.53 -26.75
N ALA A 7 -66.33 15.92 -28.02
CA ALA A 7 -65.04 15.87 -28.68
C ALA A 7 -64.14 16.93 -28.05
N LEU A 8 -63.13 16.51 -27.29
CA LEU A 8 -62.08 17.40 -26.81
C LEU A 8 -61.18 17.75 -28.01
N GLU A 9 -61.37 18.92 -28.59
CA GLU A 9 -60.35 19.55 -29.44
C GLU A 9 -59.15 19.95 -28.57
N ILE A 10 -58.20 19.04 -28.43
CA ILE A 10 -56.90 19.39 -27.86
C ILE A 10 -56.20 20.28 -28.88
N SER A 11 -56.05 21.57 -28.56
CA SER A 11 -55.27 22.51 -29.36
C SER A 11 -53.85 21.95 -29.58
N PHE A 12 -53.39 21.95 -30.84
CA PHE A 12 -52.06 21.47 -31.24
C PHE A 12 -50.92 22.07 -30.40
N GLY A 13 -51.08 23.31 -29.91
CA GLY A 13 -50.10 23.95 -29.04
C GLY A 13 -49.89 23.21 -27.71
N TRP A 14 -50.94 22.57 -27.16
CA TRP A 14 -50.85 21.83 -25.91
C TRP A 14 -50.08 20.52 -26.08
N LEU A 15 -50.31 19.80 -27.19
CA LEU A 15 -49.54 18.62 -27.56
C LEU A 15 -48.05 18.97 -27.75
N PHE A 16 -47.76 20.06 -28.48
CA PHE A 16 -46.38 20.52 -28.70
C PHE A 16 -45.67 20.90 -27.39
N ALA A 17 -46.35 21.63 -26.50
CA ALA A 17 -45.79 22.02 -25.20
C ALA A 17 -45.44 20.80 -24.33
N ILE A 18 -46.27 19.76 -24.33
CA ILE A 18 -45.99 18.51 -23.61
C ILE A 18 -44.76 17.81 -24.17
N VAL A 19 -44.67 17.68 -25.50
CA VAL A 19 -43.53 17.03 -26.16
C VAL A 19 -42.24 17.83 -25.89
N ALA A 20 -42.27 19.16 -26.04
CA ALA A 20 -41.12 20.02 -25.74
C ALA A 20 -40.71 19.92 -24.26
N GLY A 21 -41.68 19.90 -23.34
CA GLY A 21 -41.42 19.73 -21.91
C GLY A 21 -40.73 18.40 -21.58
N ILE A 22 -41.20 17.30 -22.18
CA ILE A 22 -40.58 15.97 -22.05
C ILE A 22 -39.14 16.01 -22.58
N VAL A 23 -38.90 16.59 -23.75
CA VAL A 23 -37.56 16.69 -24.34
C VAL A 23 -36.61 17.50 -23.46
N ILE A 24 -37.05 18.64 -22.91
CA ILE A 24 -36.23 19.46 -22.01
C ILE A 24 -35.87 18.69 -20.74
N ILE A 25 -36.84 17.97 -20.14
CA ILE A 25 -36.59 17.14 -18.94
C ILE A 25 -35.59 16.04 -19.25
N PHE A 26 -35.74 15.33 -20.39
CA PHE A 26 -34.79 14.30 -20.80
C PHE A 26 -33.38 14.85 -21.00
N ILE A 27 -33.24 16.02 -21.65
CA ILE A 27 -31.95 16.69 -21.84
C ILE A 27 -31.35 17.10 -20.49
N ALA A 28 -32.14 17.66 -19.58
CA ALA A 28 -31.66 18.06 -18.26
C ALA A 28 -31.18 16.85 -17.43
N ILE A 29 -31.91 15.73 -17.46
CA ILE A 29 -31.51 14.48 -16.81
C ILE A 29 -30.23 13.93 -17.45
N TYR A 30 -30.13 13.94 -18.78
CA TYR A 30 -28.94 13.49 -19.49
C TYR A 30 -27.71 14.33 -19.16
N ILE A 31 -27.81 15.67 -19.23
CA ILE A 31 -26.71 16.58 -18.88
C ILE A 31 -26.30 16.40 -17.42
N SER A 32 -27.26 16.37 -16.50
CA SER A 32 -26.98 16.19 -15.06
C SER A 32 -26.27 14.86 -14.79
N SER A 33 -26.73 13.77 -15.40
CA SER A 33 -26.14 12.43 -15.24
C SER A 33 -24.69 12.38 -15.75
N ARG A 34 -24.40 13.03 -16.90
CA ARG A 34 -23.05 13.08 -17.49
C ARG A 34 -22.10 14.00 -16.70
N PHE A 35 -22.61 15.10 -16.16
CA PHE A 35 -21.81 16.04 -15.38
C PHE A 35 -21.36 15.41 -14.05
N ILE A 36 -22.25 14.66 -13.38
CA ILE A 36 -21.94 13.94 -12.13
C ILE A 36 -20.79 12.95 -12.31
N GLY A 37 -20.78 12.18 -13.41
CA GLY A 37 -19.70 11.21 -13.68
C GLY A 37 -18.34 11.89 -13.88
N THR A 38 -18.30 12.98 -14.66
CA THR A 38 -17.06 13.72 -14.92
C THR A 38 -16.46 14.34 -13.65
N GLN A 39 -17.31 14.89 -12.78
CA GLN A 39 -16.88 15.52 -11.53
C GLN A 39 -16.25 14.50 -10.57
N GLN A 40 -16.79 13.29 -10.48
CA GLN A 40 -16.25 12.23 -9.62
C GLN A 40 -14.90 11.70 -10.10
N THR A 41 -14.71 11.56 -11.41
CA THR A 41 -13.41 11.20 -12.00
C THR A 41 -12.35 12.25 -11.66
N SER A 42 -12.70 13.54 -11.75
CA SER A 42 -11.80 14.64 -11.38
C SER A 42 -11.44 14.62 -9.89
N ILE A 43 -12.44 14.46 -9.01
CA ILE A 43 -12.24 14.37 -7.56
C ILE A 43 -11.37 13.16 -7.20
N SER A 44 -11.59 12.01 -7.83
CA SER A 44 -10.80 10.80 -7.57
C SER A 44 -9.37 10.93 -8.06
N ALA A 45 -9.15 11.55 -9.23
CA ALA A 45 -7.81 11.86 -9.72
C ALA A 45 -7.07 12.84 -8.79
N GLN A 46 -7.75 13.89 -8.33
CA GLN A 46 -7.21 14.87 -7.39
C GLN A 46 -6.89 14.22 -6.04
N THR A 47 -7.79 13.38 -5.52
CA THR A 47 -7.62 12.65 -4.26
C THR A 47 -6.45 11.67 -4.36
N GLY A 48 -6.34 10.92 -5.46
CA GLY A 48 -5.22 10.01 -5.68
C GLY A 48 -3.88 10.74 -5.78
N LYS A 49 -3.84 11.92 -6.43
CA LYS A 49 -2.65 12.79 -6.42
C LYS A 49 -2.34 13.35 -5.04
N GLN A 50 -3.35 13.75 -4.27
CA GLN A 50 -3.19 14.22 -2.89
C GLN A 50 -2.62 13.12 -2.00
N ILE A 51 -3.09 11.88 -2.13
CA ILE A 51 -2.48 10.73 -1.45
C ILE A 51 -1.00 10.67 -1.81
N GLY A 52 -0.66 10.72 -3.10
CA GLY A 52 0.74 10.79 -3.56
C GLY A 52 1.58 11.85 -2.86
N ILE A 53 1.10 13.09 -2.85
CA ILE A 53 1.77 14.23 -2.21
C ILE A 53 1.94 14.01 -0.70
N LEU A 54 0.96 13.39 -0.03
CA LEU A 54 1.05 13.07 1.40
C LEU A 54 2.02 11.91 1.69
N LEU A 55 2.30 11.06 0.70
CA LEU A 55 3.29 9.99 0.81
C LEU A 55 4.72 10.47 0.54
N ASP A 56 4.93 11.64 -0.09
CA ASP A 56 6.27 12.14 -0.40
C ASP A 56 7.10 12.48 0.86
N PRO A 57 6.55 13.18 1.88
CA PRO A 57 7.28 13.41 3.11
C PRO A 57 7.69 12.11 3.83
N LEU A 58 6.82 11.09 3.76
CA LEU A 58 7.04 9.79 4.40
C LEU A 58 8.18 8.97 3.77
N GLU A 59 8.60 9.32 2.54
CA GLU A 59 9.73 8.73 1.83
C GLU A 59 11.07 9.42 2.16
N THR A 60 11.02 10.60 2.77
CA THR A 60 12.23 11.38 3.12
C THR A 60 12.52 11.39 4.61
N GLY A 61 11.71 10.67 5.41
CA GLY A 61 11.89 10.55 6.84
C GLY A 61 13.19 9.85 7.19
N PHE A 62 14.20 10.63 7.59
CA PHE A 62 15.44 10.09 8.10
C PHE A 62 15.18 9.41 9.45
N GLU A 63 15.40 8.10 9.47
CA GLU A 63 15.67 7.24 10.63
C GLU A 63 14.52 6.82 11.56
N SER A 64 13.35 7.47 11.53
CA SER A 64 12.24 7.10 12.44
C SER A 64 10.93 6.85 11.71
N ALA A 65 10.10 5.99 12.30
CA ALA A 65 8.77 5.71 11.78
C ALA A 65 7.91 6.97 11.81
N GLN A 66 7.41 7.39 10.65
CA GLN A 66 6.55 8.57 10.52
C GLN A 66 5.10 8.14 10.36
N THR A 67 4.16 8.87 10.96
CA THR A 67 2.74 8.57 10.95
C THR A 67 1.95 9.80 10.52
N THR A 68 0.94 9.60 9.69
CA THR A 68 0.00 10.65 9.24
C THR A 68 -1.39 10.04 9.04
N SER A 69 -2.39 10.90 8.90
CA SER A 69 -3.74 10.45 8.58
C SER A 69 -4.30 11.23 7.39
N ILE A 70 -4.99 10.51 6.52
CA ILE A 70 -5.66 11.06 5.34
C ILE A 70 -7.15 11.01 5.60
N THR A 71 -7.81 12.15 5.56
CA THR A 71 -9.28 12.23 5.70
C THR A 71 -9.87 12.66 4.36
N ILE A 72 -10.75 11.83 3.81
CA ILE A 72 -11.44 12.02 2.55
C ILE A 72 -12.90 12.38 2.85
N PRO A 73 -13.51 13.36 2.16
CA PRO A 73 -14.85 13.86 2.49
C PRO A 73 -15.98 12.83 2.29
N SER A 74 -15.77 11.82 1.45
CA SER A 74 -16.74 10.79 1.11
C SER A 74 -16.20 9.39 1.46
N ASP A 75 -17.13 8.43 1.68
CA ASP A 75 -16.76 7.02 1.82
C ASP A 75 -15.99 6.61 0.57
N THR A 76 -14.76 6.15 0.78
CA THR A 76 -13.81 5.84 -0.29
C THR A 76 -13.30 4.42 -0.13
N ARG A 77 -13.18 3.71 -1.25
CA ARG A 77 -12.44 2.45 -1.37
C ARG A 77 -11.14 2.73 -2.07
N ILE A 78 -10.05 2.33 -1.44
CA ILE A 78 -8.71 2.37 -2.02
C ILE A 78 -8.37 0.94 -2.45
N ASN A 79 -8.31 0.75 -3.75
CA ASN A 79 -7.83 -0.49 -4.36
C ASN A 79 -6.32 -0.36 -4.55
N ASN A 80 -5.56 -1.15 -3.79
CA ASN A 80 -4.11 -1.25 -3.90
C ASN A 80 -3.77 -2.31 -4.95
N ILE A 81 -3.11 -1.89 -6.01
CA ILE A 81 -2.70 -2.75 -7.12
C ILE A 81 -1.18 -2.64 -7.28
N CYS A 82 -0.49 -3.78 -7.27
CA CYS A 82 0.94 -3.83 -7.50
C CYS A 82 1.24 -4.40 -8.89
N ASP A 83 2.11 -3.72 -9.63
CA ASP A 83 2.55 -4.15 -10.96
C ASP A 83 4.08 -4.34 -10.95
N SER A 84 4.52 -5.59 -11.08
CA SER A 84 5.94 -5.95 -11.13
C SER A 84 6.46 -6.18 -12.56
N THR A 85 5.72 -5.80 -13.60
CA THR A 85 6.08 -6.12 -15.00
C THR A 85 7.10 -5.16 -15.61
N VAL A 86 7.18 -3.93 -15.11
CA VAL A 86 8.11 -2.88 -15.55
C VAL A 86 9.39 -2.94 -14.70
N THR A 87 10.50 -2.37 -15.16
CA THR A 87 11.73 -2.17 -14.36
C THR A 87 11.39 -1.52 -13.01
N PHE A 88 11.68 -2.21 -11.90
CA PHE A 88 11.29 -1.88 -10.50
C PHE A 88 9.78 -1.89 -10.18
N GLY A 89 8.95 -2.15 -11.17
CA GLY A 89 7.49 -2.13 -11.06
C GLY A 89 6.93 -0.77 -10.66
N LYS A 90 5.61 -0.73 -10.52
CA LYS A 90 4.88 0.46 -10.06
C LYS A 90 3.80 0.06 -9.07
N GLN A 91 3.56 0.96 -8.13
CA GLN A 91 2.39 0.91 -7.28
C GLN A 91 1.25 1.63 -7.99
N ILE A 92 0.06 1.05 -8.03
CA ILE A 92 -1.13 1.69 -8.58
C ILE A 92 -2.17 1.80 -7.47
N ILE A 93 -2.74 2.98 -7.31
CA ILE A 93 -3.91 3.21 -6.49
C ILE A 93 -5.08 3.53 -7.40
N ASN A 94 -6.16 2.77 -7.24
CA ASN A 94 -7.44 3.06 -7.84
C ASN A 94 -8.45 3.40 -6.74
N LEU A 95 -9.26 4.44 -6.96
CA LEU A 95 -10.21 4.92 -5.97
C LEU A 95 -11.65 4.71 -6.45
N GLU A 96 -12.51 4.19 -5.58
CA GLU A 96 -13.96 4.20 -5.76
C GLU A 96 -14.58 5.07 -4.67
N GLN A 97 -15.56 5.90 -5.01
CA GLN A 97 -16.25 6.75 -4.04
C GLN A 97 -17.72 6.41 -4.00
N LYS A 98 -18.30 6.49 -2.79
CA LYS A 98 -19.74 6.28 -2.61
C LYS A 98 -20.49 7.57 -2.92
N SER A 99 -21.43 7.50 -3.86
CA SER A 99 -22.35 8.59 -4.18
C SER A 99 -23.76 8.04 -4.30
N PHE A 100 -24.74 8.71 -3.68
CA PHE A 100 -26.15 8.26 -3.65
C PHE A 100 -26.30 6.78 -3.24
N GLY A 101 -25.50 6.34 -2.26
CA GLY A 101 -25.52 4.97 -1.73
C GLY A 101 -24.84 3.92 -2.60
N LYS A 102 -24.37 4.26 -3.80
CA LYS A 102 -23.70 3.33 -4.72
C LYS A 102 -22.21 3.65 -4.83
N TRP A 103 -21.39 2.61 -4.93
CA TRP A 103 -19.98 2.73 -5.25
C TRP A 103 -19.82 3.04 -6.73
N ILE A 104 -19.11 4.12 -7.02
CA ILE A 104 -18.83 4.53 -8.40
C ILE A 104 -17.36 4.26 -8.65
N LYS A 105 -17.11 3.33 -9.57
CA LYS A 105 -15.78 3.01 -10.06
C LYS A 105 -15.28 4.18 -10.87
N THR A 106 -14.04 4.59 -10.60
CA THR A 106 -13.34 5.52 -11.48
C THR A 106 -12.32 4.74 -12.29
N ASP A 107 -12.23 5.04 -13.58
CA ASP A 107 -11.20 4.47 -14.46
C ASP A 107 -9.83 5.16 -14.29
N VAL A 108 -9.65 5.88 -13.17
CA VAL A 108 -8.41 6.61 -12.87
C VAL A 108 -7.49 5.72 -12.06
N ASN A 109 -6.36 5.38 -12.66
CA ASN A 109 -5.26 4.69 -12.02
C ASN A 109 -4.14 5.70 -11.74
N VAL A 110 -3.83 5.92 -10.47
CA VAL A 110 -2.70 6.76 -10.07
C VAL A 110 -1.51 5.86 -9.79
N GLY A 111 -0.49 5.95 -10.65
CA GLY A 111 0.74 5.18 -10.55
C GLY A 111 1.82 5.93 -9.77
N PHE A 112 2.54 5.21 -8.90
CA PHE A 112 3.70 5.69 -8.16
C PHE A 112 4.90 4.80 -8.45
N GLN A 113 6.00 5.43 -8.84
CA GLN A 113 7.30 4.79 -8.94
C GLN A 113 7.98 4.84 -7.56
N ASN A 114 8.83 3.86 -7.26
CA ASN A 114 9.65 3.82 -6.04
C ASN A 114 8.90 3.81 -4.69
N LYS A 115 7.56 3.81 -4.70
CA LYS A 115 6.72 3.68 -3.51
C LYS A 115 6.33 2.22 -3.28
N TYR A 116 6.53 1.75 -2.05
CA TYR A 116 6.22 0.39 -1.58
C TYR A 116 5.09 0.46 -0.57
N ILE A 117 3.85 0.27 -1.04
CA ILE A 117 2.65 0.44 -0.24
C ILE A 117 2.06 -0.93 0.11
N PHE A 118 1.99 -1.21 1.41
CA PHE A 118 1.41 -2.41 1.99
C PHE A 118 0.05 -2.07 2.59
N SER A 119 -0.99 -2.70 2.05
CA SER A 119 -2.35 -2.66 2.60
C SER A 119 -3.07 -3.92 2.14
N ASP A 120 -4.23 -4.20 2.73
CA ASP A 120 -5.17 -5.11 2.09
C ASP A 120 -5.47 -4.61 0.66
N GLY A 121 -5.75 -5.53 -0.26
CA GLY A 121 -5.96 -5.19 -1.67
C GLY A 121 -7.09 -4.20 -1.92
N GLN A 122 -8.06 -4.15 -1.01
CA GLN A 122 -9.10 -3.13 -0.95
C GLN A 122 -9.30 -2.73 0.51
N ILE A 123 -9.22 -1.43 0.78
CA ILE A 123 -9.52 -0.85 2.09
C ILE A 123 -10.61 0.21 1.92
N GLU A 124 -11.52 0.32 2.89
CA GLU A 124 -12.67 1.22 2.80
C GLU A 124 -12.73 2.13 4.02
N GLY A 125 -13.16 3.37 3.84
CA GLY A 125 -13.42 4.31 4.93
C GLY A 125 -13.36 5.77 4.50
N LYS A 126 -13.50 6.66 5.48
CA LYS A 126 -13.31 8.12 5.30
C LYS A 126 -11.96 8.60 5.80
N LYS A 127 -11.43 7.93 6.83
CA LYS A 127 -10.13 8.27 7.41
C LYS A 127 -9.22 7.05 7.33
N PHE A 128 -8.02 7.28 6.83
CA PHE A 128 -6.96 6.28 6.68
C PHE A 128 -5.76 6.71 7.49
N TYR A 129 -5.12 5.75 8.15
CA TYR A 129 -3.83 5.95 8.79
C TYR A 129 -2.74 5.44 7.87
N VAL A 130 -1.70 6.23 7.74
CA VAL A 130 -0.51 5.87 7.00
C VAL A 130 0.67 6.01 7.94
N PHE A 131 1.51 4.99 8.01
CA PHE A 131 2.84 5.17 8.57
C PHE A 131 3.90 4.59 7.65
N SER A 132 5.12 5.09 7.77
CA SER A 132 6.27 4.58 7.04
C SER A 132 7.37 4.14 7.99
N LYS A 133 8.19 3.19 7.54
CA LYS A 133 9.37 2.73 8.25
C LYS A 133 10.52 2.45 7.26
N PRO A 134 11.75 2.90 7.55
CA PRO A 134 12.89 2.57 6.71
C PRO A 134 13.14 1.07 6.72
N PHE A 135 13.51 0.53 5.55
CA PHE A 135 13.93 -0.85 5.38
C PHE A 135 15.38 -0.89 4.90
N SER A 136 16.21 -1.63 5.64
CA SER A 136 17.62 -1.84 5.33
C SER A 136 17.90 -3.32 5.09
N PHE A 137 18.63 -3.63 4.02
CA PHE A 137 18.89 -5.02 3.59
C PHE A 137 20.05 -5.16 2.58
N PRO A 138 21.33 -5.08 2.99
CA PRO A 138 21.83 -4.70 4.32
C PRO A 138 21.89 -3.17 4.54
N PHE A 139 22.06 -2.39 3.48
CA PHE A 139 21.99 -0.93 3.49
C PHE A 139 20.56 -0.44 3.27
N LYS A 140 20.28 0.86 3.49
CA LYS A 140 18.94 1.44 3.28
C LYS A 140 18.47 1.22 1.83
N ILE A 141 17.33 0.55 1.67
CA ILE A 141 16.74 0.23 0.36
C ILE A 141 15.63 1.21 0.00
N ALA A 142 14.64 1.33 0.88
CA ALA A 142 13.44 2.13 0.68
C ALA A 142 12.73 2.36 2.03
N ASP A 143 11.78 3.28 2.05
CA ASP A 143 10.83 3.42 3.14
C ASP A 143 9.54 2.68 2.77
N LEU A 144 9.12 1.73 3.62
CA LEU A 144 7.90 0.95 3.40
C LEU A 144 6.73 1.68 4.03
N MET A 145 5.63 1.80 3.29
CA MET A 145 4.43 2.51 3.73
C MET A 145 3.31 1.52 4.01
N TYR A 146 2.59 1.73 5.10
CA TYR A 146 1.49 0.88 5.54
C TYR A 146 0.23 1.73 5.60
N ILE A 147 -0.82 1.31 4.89
CA ILE A 147 -2.11 2.03 4.88
C ILE A 147 -3.17 1.15 5.51
N THR A 148 -3.84 1.69 6.52
CA THR A 148 -4.97 1.04 7.19
C THR A 148 -6.17 1.97 7.27
N SER A 149 -7.39 1.42 7.23
CA SER A 149 -8.60 2.21 7.49
C SER A 149 -8.76 2.43 8.99
N SER A 150 -9.24 3.62 9.36
CA SER A 150 -9.66 3.92 10.73
C SER A 150 -10.85 3.06 11.19
N ASP A 151 -11.66 2.55 10.26
CA ASP A 151 -12.81 1.68 10.54
C ASP A 151 -12.38 0.24 10.89
N LYS A 152 -11.13 -0.13 10.59
CA LYS A 152 -10.56 -1.45 10.88
C LYS A 152 -9.54 -1.33 12.00
N ARG A 153 -9.93 -1.79 13.19
CA ARG A 153 -9.08 -1.81 14.38
C ARG A 153 -8.28 -3.11 14.45
N TYR A 154 -6.97 -2.99 14.66
CA TYR A 154 -6.04 -4.09 14.86
C TYR A 154 -5.66 -4.14 16.34
N CYS A 155 -5.80 -5.31 16.95
CA CYS A 155 -5.38 -5.54 18.32
C CYS A 155 -4.16 -6.46 18.36
N PHE A 156 -3.05 -5.95 18.87
CA PHE A 156 -1.81 -6.69 19.10
C PHE A 156 -1.90 -7.35 20.46
N SER A 157 -2.07 -8.68 20.45
CA SER A 157 -2.21 -9.51 21.64
C SER A 157 -0.89 -10.23 21.93
N ASN A 158 -0.40 -10.14 23.17
CA ASN A 158 0.83 -10.78 23.61
C ASN A 158 2.05 -10.39 22.76
N ALA A 159 2.07 -9.18 22.21
CA ALA A 159 3.19 -8.73 21.40
C ALA A 159 4.43 -8.46 22.28
N PRO A 160 5.65 -8.73 21.76
CA PRO A 160 6.89 -8.33 22.42
C PRO A 160 6.91 -6.85 22.80
N ASN A 161 7.60 -6.53 23.91
CA ASN A 161 7.65 -5.18 24.46
C ASN A 161 8.08 -4.11 23.45
N GLU A 162 9.00 -4.42 22.54
CA GLU A 162 9.45 -3.43 21.55
C GLU A 162 8.34 -3.12 20.54
N ILE A 163 7.52 -4.11 20.17
CA ILE A 163 6.34 -3.91 19.28
C ILE A 163 5.29 -3.07 20.02
N ASN A 164 5.01 -3.38 21.28
CA ASN A 164 4.06 -2.60 22.09
C ASN A 164 4.46 -1.14 22.18
N GLN A 165 5.74 -0.86 22.42
CA GLN A 165 6.27 0.50 22.45
C GLN A 165 6.18 1.18 21.08
N GLU A 166 6.54 0.49 20.00
CA GLU A 166 6.48 1.02 18.64
C GLU A 166 5.04 1.37 18.24
N ILE A 167 4.10 0.44 18.41
CA ILE A 167 2.68 0.66 18.11
C ILE A 167 2.10 1.80 18.95
N SER A 168 2.45 1.87 20.23
CA SER A 168 2.00 2.96 21.11
C SER A 168 2.56 4.32 20.67
N LYS A 169 3.81 4.38 20.19
CA LYS A 169 4.43 5.61 19.67
C LYS A 169 3.79 6.13 18.38
N LEU A 170 3.21 5.25 17.56
CA LEU A 170 2.48 5.67 16.36
C LEU A 170 1.22 6.50 16.69
N ASN A 171 0.68 6.37 17.91
CA ASN A 171 -0.48 7.11 18.40
C ASN A 171 -1.69 7.07 17.43
N GLN A 172 -1.91 5.91 16.80
CA GLN A 172 -3.02 5.68 15.89
C GLN A 172 -4.18 5.03 16.63
N SER A 173 -5.40 5.57 16.48
CA SER A 173 -6.56 5.08 17.23
C SER A 173 -7.02 3.68 16.82
N ASN A 174 -6.61 3.21 15.65
CA ASN A 174 -6.97 1.90 15.13
C ASN A 174 -5.95 0.81 15.44
N LEU A 175 -4.83 1.13 16.08
CA LEU A 175 -3.86 0.15 16.55
C LEU A 175 -3.90 0.13 18.08
N VAL A 176 -4.27 -1.01 18.67
CA VAL A 176 -4.36 -1.17 20.12
C VAL A 176 -3.55 -2.37 20.59
N VAL A 177 -3.08 -2.31 21.84
CA VAL A 177 -2.28 -3.34 22.49
C VAL A 177 -3.07 -3.89 23.67
N ASP A 178 -3.20 -5.22 23.76
CA ASP A 178 -3.78 -6.02 24.86
C ASP A 178 -5.23 -5.67 25.31
N LYS A 179 -5.89 -4.70 24.66
CA LYS A 179 -7.28 -4.28 24.91
C LYS A 179 -8.17 -4.64 23.73
N CYS A 180 -8.23 -5.93 23.41
CA CYS A 180 -8.95 -6.42 22.24
C CYS A 180 -10.46 -6.49 22.48
N SER A 181 -11.21 -5.88 21.59
CA SER A 181 -12.66 -6.01 21.46
C SER A 181 -12.99 -7.23 20.60
N ALA A 182 -14.22 -7.74 20.68
CA ALA A 182 -14.67 -8.89 19.88
C ALA A 182 -14.63 -8.63 18.36
N ASN A 183 -14.73 -7.37 17.94
CA ASN A 183 -14.73 -6.96 16.53
C ASN A 183 -13.36 -6.52 16.01
N ASP A 184 -12.34 -6.49 16.88
CA ASP A 184 -11.00 -6.09 16.47
C ASP A 184 -10.29 -7.24 15.76
N VAL A 185 -9.48 -6.94 14.75
CA VAL A 185 -8.64 -7.93 14.06
C VAL A 185 -7.48 -8.29 14.97
N LYS A 186 -7.43 -9.52 15.48
CA LYS A 186 -6.40 -9.91 16.44
C LYS A 186 -5.13 -10.33 15.72
N VAL A 187 -4.03 -9.72 16.13
CA VAL A 187 -2.65 -10.02 15.72
C VAL A 187 -1.96 -10.64 16.91
N CYS A 188 -1.61 -11.91 16.82
CA CYS A 188 -1.03 -12.66 17.92
C CYS A 188 0.40 -13.09 17.61
N PHE A 189 1.24 -13.05 18.63
CA PHE A 189 2.65 -13.37 18.55
C PHE A 189 2.89 -14.71 19.25
N GLY A 190 2.55 -15.80 18.58
CA GLY A 190 2.57 -17.15 19.14
C GLY A 190 1.50 -18.07 18.54
N LYS A 191 1.40 -19.30 19.08
CA LYS A 191 0.41 -20.31 18.65
C LYS A 191 -0.94 -20.07 19.34
N GLU A 192 -1.64 -19.03 18.91
CA GLU A 192 -2.98 -18.68 19.38
C GLU A 192 -4.01 -18.73 18.25
N ASN A 193 -5.30 -18.79 18.59
CA ASN A 193 -6.38 -18.78 17.62
C ASN A 193 -6.76 -17.34 17.24
N CYS A 194 -5.94 -16.71 16.40
CA CYS A 194 -6.13 -15.33 15.94
C CYS A 194 -6.24 -15.24 14.42
N GLU A 195 -6.85 -14.15 13.94
CA GLU A 195 -6.98 -13.90 12.50
C GLU A 195 -5.63 -13.73 11.80
N ILE A 196 -4.65 -13.17 12.53
CA ILE A 196 -3.28 -12.97 12.07
C ILE A 196 -2.33 -13.55 13.14
N ASN A 197 -1.52 -14.52 12.74
CA ASN A 197 -0.52 -15.14 13.62
C ASN A 197 0.89 -14.83 13.12
N VAL A 198 1.71 -14.27 13.99
CA VAL A 198 3.11 -13.93 13.75
C VAL A 198 4.00 -14.96 14.44
N ASP A 199 4.86 -15.61 13.68
CA ASP A 199 5.81 -16.62 14.16
C ASP A 199 7.25 -16.18 13.89
N PHE A 200 7.94 -15.77 14.96
CA PHE A 200 9.35 -15.38 14.90
C PHE A 200 10.31 -16.56 14.72
N SER A 201 9.88 -17.81 15.01
CA SER A 201 10.75 -18.97 14.82
C SER A 201 10.91 -19.33 13.34
N SER A 202 9.87 -19.08 12.54
CA SER A 202 9.87 -19.30 11.10
C SER A 202 9.90 -18.01 10.28
N ASN A 203 10.04 -16.85 10.94
CA ASN A 203 9.94 -15.52 10.35
C ASN A 203 8.74 -15.40 9.39
N SER A 204 7.55 -15.79 9.85
CA SER A 204 6.37 -15.85 9.00
C SER A 204 5.13 -15.23 9.64
N VAL A 205 4.22 -14.78 8.78
CA VAL A 205 2.88 -14.33 9.18
C VAL A 205 1.85 -15.18 8.45
N GLU A 206 0.93 -15.73 9.21
CA GLU A 206 -0.21 -16.49 8.70
C GLU A 206 -1.51 -15.69 8.89
N LYS A 207 -2.22 -15.47 7.79
CA LYS A 207 -3.47 -14.69 7.73
C LYS A 207 -4.44 -15.39 6.79
N ASN A 208 -5.65 -15.70 7.29
CA ASN A 208 -6.70 -16.40 6.53
C ASN A 208 -6.21 -17.70 5.85
N GLY A 209 -5.41 -18.51 6.55
CA GLY A 209 -4.84 -19.76 6.01
C GLY A 209 -3.75 -19.56 4.94
N THR A 210 -3.33 -18.32 4.69
CA THR A 210 -2.21 -18.01 3.81
C THR A 210 -1.01 -17.57 4.61
N ARG A 211 0.15 -18.16 4.32
CA ARG A 211 1.42 -17.81 4.95
C ARG A 211 2.31 -17.04 3.98
N VAL A 212 2.99 -16.03 4.51
CA VAL A 212 4.07 -15.28 3.87
C VAL A 212 5.25 -15.15 4.84
N TYR A 213 6.46 -14.95 4.32
CA TYR A 213 7.69 -14.87 5.11
C TYR A 213 8.24 -13.46 5.12
N PHE A 214 8.88 -13.05 6.21
CA PHE A 214 9.56 -11.77 6.34
C PHE A 214 11.02 -11.97 6.70
N ALA A 215 11.84 -10.95 6.46
CA ALA A 215 13.26 -10.93 6.79
C ALA A 215 13.70 -9.50 7.14
N GLY A 216 14.93 -9.37 7.63
CA GLY A 216 15.51 -8.11 8.12
C GLY A 216 15.35 -7.94 9.62
N ASP A 217 16.22 -7.11 10.20
CA ASP A 217 16.40 -7.05 11.65
C ASP A 217 15.41 -6.09 12.35
N ASP A 218 14.76 -5.23 11.58
CA ASP A 218 13.92 -4.13 12.06
C ASP A 218 12.42 -4.46 12.11
N ARG A 219 12.02 -5.69 11.81
CA ARG A 219 10.60 -6.13 11.77
C ARG A 219 9.75 -5.32 10.76
N THR A 220 10.38 -4.58 9.85
CA THR A 220 9.69 -3.74 8.86
C THR A 220 8.86 -4.59 7.90
N LEU A 221 9.40 -5.73 7.46
CA LEU A 221 8.65 -6.68 6.62
C LEU A 221 7.57 -7.46 7.38
N MET A 222 7.67 -7.59 8.70
CA MET A 222 6.60 -8.19 9.52
C MET A 222 5.34 -7.31 9.50
N TYR A 223 5.47 -5.99 9.67
CA TYR A 223 4.32 -5.08 9.53
C TYR A 223 3.73 -5.13 8.12
N ALA A 224 4.57 -5.25 7.09
CA ALA A 224 4.13 -5.39 5.71
C ALA A 224 3.26 -6.64 5.55
N ALA A 225 3.69 -7.76 6.13
CA ALA A 225 2.95 -9.01 6.09
C ALA A 225 1.63 -8.96 6.88
N ILE A 226 1.58 -8.26 8.02
CA ILE A 226 0.36 -8.07 8.83
C ILE A 226 -0.68 -7.24 8.06
N PHE A 227 -0.27 -6.08 7.55
CA PHE A 227 -1.20 -5.08 7.00
C PHE A 227 -1.58 -5.32 5.55
N SER A 228 -0.90 -6.21 4.84
CA SER A 228 -1.24 -6.55 3.46
C SER A 228 -1.89 -7.91 3.30
N ASN A 229 -2.46 -8.13 2.11
CA ASN A 229 -2.82 -9.48 1.69
C ASN A 229 -1.64 -10.13 0.96
N LYS A 230 -1.68 -11.45 0.82
CA LYS A 230 -0.59 -12.22 0.18
C LYS A 230 -0.22 -11.70 -1.21
N THR A 231 -1.20 -11.37 -2.05
CA THR A 231 -0.95 -10.93 -3.42
C THR A 231 -0.16 -9.62 -3.47
N ILE A 232 -0.57 -8.63 -2.66
CA ILE A 232 0.14 -7.36 -2.57
C ILE A 232 1.51 -7.55 -1.92
N TYR A 233 1.58 -8.31 -0.82
CA TYR A 233 2.83 -8.60 -0.14
C TYR A 233 3.89 -9.17 -1.09
N GLU A 234 3.59 -10.29 -1.73
CA GLU A 234 4.53 -10.98 -2.63
C GLU A 234 4.97 -10.11 -3.80
N CYS A 235 4.04 -9.33 -4.37
CA CYS A 235 4.37 -8.40 -5.44
C CYS A 235 5.31 -7.27 -4.98
N GLN A 236 5.07 -6.70 -3.80
CA GLN A 236 5.96 -5.67 -3.24
C GLN A 236 7.32 -6.23 -2.87
N ILE A 237 7.38 -7.43 -2.28
CA ILE A 237 8.64 -8.11 -1.98
C ILE A 237 9.47 -8.30 -3.25
N LYS A 238 8.86 -8.77 -4.34
CA LYS A 238 9.55 -8.90 -5.63
C LYS A 238 10.12 -7.56 -6.11
N ARG A 239 9.32 -6.49 -6.09
CA ARG A 239 9.78 -5.14 -6.48
C ARG A 239 10.90 -4.62 -5.58
N LEU A 240 10.82 -4.91 -4.28
CA LEU A 240 11.79 -4.47 -3.27
C LEU A 240 13.12 -5.20 -3.47
N MET A 241 13.09 -6.50 -3.73
CA MET A 241 14.29 -7.31 -3.98
C MET A 241 14.94 -6.98 -5.33
N SER A 242 14.16 -6.65 -6.37
CA SER A 242 14.74 -6.08 -7.59
C SER A 242 15.51 -4.78 -7.31
N ARG A 243 15.03 -3.94 -6.38
CA ARG A 243 15.74 -2.73 -5.96
C ARG A 243 16.99 -3.05 -5.13
N VAL A 244 16.94 -4.05 -4.24
CA VAL A 244 18.13 -4.55 -3.53
C VAL A 244 19.22 -4.93 -4.52
N GLY A 245 18.90 -5.68 -5.58
CA GLY A 245 19.91 -6.12 -6.53
C GLY A 245 20.56 -4.99 -7.32
N GLU A 246 19.78 -3.99 -7.70
CA GLU A 246 20.28 -2.83 -8.43
C GLU A 246 21.13 -1.93 -7.54
N ILE A 247 20.71 -1.67 -6.30
CA ILE A 247 21.54 -0.92 -5.35
C ILE A 247 22.83 -1.70 -5.01
N SER A 248 22.77 -3.03 -4.85
CA SER A 248 23.96 -3.87 -4.65
C SER A 248 24.95 -3.72 -5.80
N SER A 249 24.46 -3.68 -7.03
CA SER A 249 25.29 -3.48 -8.24
C SER A 249 25.95 -2.08 -8.28
N LEU A 250 25.27 -1.06 -7.75
CA LEU A 250 25.88 0.26 -7.55
C LEU A 250 26.99 0.21 -6.50
N TYR A 251 26.82 -0.54 -5.41
CA TYR A 251 27.86 -0.71 -4.40
C TYR A 251 29.08 -1.47 -4.90
N VAL A 252 28.92 -2.45 -5.80
CA VAL A 252 30.06 -3.08 -6.50
C VAL A 252 30.87 -2.04 -7.27
N SER A 253 30.19 -1.11 -7.94
CA SER A 253 30.85 -0.03 -8.68
C SER A 253 31.56 0.96 -7.75
N LYS A 254 30.93 1.27 -6.59
CA LYS A 254 31.50 2.14 -5.56
C LYS A 254 32.76 1.53 -4.94
N GLU A 255 32.74 0.25 -4.62
CA GLU A 255 33.89 -0.48 -4.10
C GLU A 255 35.09 -0.38 -5.05
N LEU A 256 34.92 -0.62 -6.36
CA LEU A 256 36.02 -0.50 -7.33
C LEU A 256 36.67 0.90 -7.30
N GLN A 257 35.87 1.95 -7.13
CA GLN A 257 36.38 3.32 -7.04
C GLN A 257 37.13 3.59 -5.73
N ILE A 258 36.69 3.00 -4.62
CA ILE A 258 37.31 3.14 -3.30
C ILE A 258 38.61 2.31 -3.24
N ASN A 259 38.63 1.11 -3.82
CA ASN A 259 39.82 0.27 -3.98
C ASN A 259 40.92 0.99 -4.76
N ASN A 260 40.57 1.73 -5.81
CA ASN A 260 41.52 2.55 -6.58
C ASN A 260 42.16 3.70 -5.76
N LYS A 261 41.55 4.07 -4.63
CA LYS A 261 42.09 5.04 -3.67
C LYS A 261 42.86 4.39 -2.52
N GLY A 262 43.13 3.08 -2.60
CA GLY A 262 43.91 2.34 -1.61
C GLY A 262 43.14 1.84 -0.40
N CYS A 263 41.80 1.84 -0.46
CA CYS A 263 40.94 1.41 0.65
C CYS A 263 40.20 0.13 0.22
N GLN A 264 40.62 -1.03 0.74
CA GLN A 264 40.08 -2.34 0.34
C GLN A 264 39.05 -2.84 1.37
N ASN A 265 37.94 -3.42 0.91
CA ASN A 265 36.94 -4.08 1.77
C ASN A 265 36.50 -5.47 1.29
N ASP A 266 36.96 -5.92 0.12
CA ASP A 266 36.69 -7.24 -0.47
C ASP A 266 35.21 -7.67 -0.50
N LEU A 267 34.28 -6.70 -0.59
CA LEU A 267 32.83 -6.97 -0.60
C LEU A 267 32.27 -7.30 -1.99
N GLY A 268 33.04 -7.09 -3.06
CA GLY A 268 32.52 -7.15 -4.43
C GLY A 268 32.00 -8.50 -4.88
N GLY A 269 32.57 -9.59 -4.37
CA GLY A 269 32.06 -10.94 -4.60
C GLY A 269 30.66 -11.09 -4.01
N ASN A 270 30.55 -10.78 -2.72
CA ASN A 270 29.31 -10.88 -1.95
C ASN A 270 28.20 -9.95 -2.50
N LEU A 271 28.53 -8.70 -2.84
CA LEU A 271 27.55 -7.76 -3.42
C LEU A 271 27.02 -8.22 -4.78
N ARG A 272 27.84 -8.88 -5.61
CA ARG A 272 27.37 -9.49 -6.88
C ARG A 272 26.45 -10.69 -6.62
N GLU A 273 26.78 -11.50 -5.62
CA GLU A 273 25.93 -12.63 -5.21
C GLU A 273 24.59 -12.15 -4.68
N LEU A 274 24.57 -11.17 -3.76
CA LEU A 274 23.36 -10.53 -3.27
C LEU A 274 22.53 -9.95 -4.43
N SER A 275 23.19 -9.30 -5.40
CA SER A 275 22.52 -8.77 -6.59
C SER A 275 21.79 -9.85 -7.39
N GLY A 276 22.45 -10.99 -7.63
CA GLY A 276 21.86 -12.13 -8.33
C GLY A 276 20.71 -12.77 -7.56
N LEU A 277 20.89 -13.03 -6.27
CA LEU A 277 19.88 -13.63 -5.40
C LEU A 277 18.62 -12.75 -5.29
N ALA A 278 18.80 -11.46 -5.02
CA ALA A 278 17.69 -10.52 -4.85
C ALA A 278 16.92 -10.27 -6.16
N SER A 279 17.63 -10.09 -7.28
CA SER A 279 16.99 -9.90 -8.59
C SER A 279 16.22 -11.14 -9.07
N GLY A 280 16.68 -12.33 -8.67
CA GLY A 280 16.06 -13.62 -9.00
C GLY A 280 14.86 -14.00 -8.13
N LEU A 281 14.61 -13.28 -7.03
CA LEU A 281 13.60 -13.66 -6.03
C LEU A 281 12.19 -13.59 -6.61
N LYS A 282 11.43 -14.69 -6.45
CA LYS A 282 10.05 -14.80 -6.94
C LYS A 282 9.02 -14.73 -5.83
N LYS A 283 9.37 -15.20 -4.64
CA LYS A 283 8.46 -15.32 -3.49
C LYS A 283 9.17 -15.06 -2.17
N SER A 284 8.40 -14.66 -1.18
CA SER A 284 8.88 -14.38 0.17
C SER A 284 9.56 -15.56 0.86
N SER A 285 9.21 -16.80 0.52
CA SER A 285 9.86 -18.00 1.05
C SER A 285 11.35 -18.12 0.73
N GLU A 286 11.84 -17.35 -0.25
CA GLU A 286 13.25 -17.32 -0.66
C GLU A 286 14.04 -16.25 0.10
N LEU A 287 13.38 -15.40 0.90
CA LEU A 287 14.01 -14.27 1.59
C LEU A 287 15.13 -14.68 2.55
N GLU A 288 15.05 -15.86 3.16
CA GLU A 288 16.05 -16.33 4.13
C GLU A 288 17.45 -16.47 3.50
N ILE A 289 17.51 -16.95 2.25
CA ILE A 289 18.77 -17.10 1.51
C ILE A 289 19.36 -15.71 1.22
N VAL A 290 18.51 -14.76 0.81
CA VAL A 290 18.93 -13.38 0.55
C VAL A 290 19.37 -12.68 1.85
N LYS A 291 18.67 -12.95 2.96
CA LYS A 291 19.01 -12.41 4.30
C LYS A 291 20.39 -12.89 4.73
N THR A 292 20.66 -14.19 4.58
CA THR A 292 21.95 -14.77 4.97
C THR A 292 23.11 -14.06 4.27
N GLU A 293 22.98 -13.79 2.97
CA GLU A 293 23.98 -13.03 2.21
C GLU A 293 24.07 -11.56 2.66
N ALA A 294 22.93 -10.91 2.87
CA ALA A 294 22.87 -9.53 3.36
C ALA A 294 23.55 -9.37 4.74
N ASP A 295 23.27 -10.27 5.68
CA ASP A 295 23.85 -10.24 7.03
C ASP A 295 25.37 -10.42 6.98
N MET A 296 25.87 -11.33 6.14
CA MET A 296 27.32 -11.52 5.96
C MET A 296 27.99 -10.27 5.39
N ILE A 297 27.35 -9.62 4.42
CA ILE A 297 27.83 -8.36 3.84
C ILE A 297 27.88 -7.27 4.91
N ASP A 298 26.83 -7.12 5.71
CA ASP A 298 26.77 -6.09 6.75
C ASP A 298 27.85 -6.29 7.83
N GLN A 299 28.02 -7.54 8.29
CA GLN A 299 29.08 -7.89 9.25
C GLN A 299 30.46 -7.55 8.71
N LYS A 300 30.76 -7.89 7.45
CA LYS A 300 32.04 -7.57 6.81
C LYS A 300 32.24 -6.07 6.62
N ASN A 301 31.19 -5.34 6.19
CA ASN A 301 31.24 -3.88 6.05
C ASN A 301 31.57 -3.22 7.39
N ASN A 302 30.87 -3.62 8.46
CA ASN A 302 31.01 -3.03 9.78
C ASN A 302 32.33 -3.40 10.47
N ALA A 303 32.92 -4.55 10.15
CA ALA A 303 34.25 -4.95 10.64
C ALA A 303 35.41 -4.31 9.86
N GLY A 304 35.15 -3.82 8.64
CA GLY A 304 36.17 -3.23 7.76
C GLY A 304 36.54 -1.81 8.17
N VAL A 305 37.81 -1.43 7.92
CA VAL A 305 38.27 -0.04 8.02
C VAL A 305 37.63 0.84 6.92
N CYS A 306 37.33 0.21 5.79
CA CYS A 306 36.84 0.84 4.56
C CYS A 306 35.34 0.56 4.34
N GLN A 307 34.49 1.20 5.15
CA GLN A 307 33.04 1.06 5.05
C GLN A 307 32.50 1.62 3.71
N LEU A 308 31.58 0.89 3.09
CA LEU A 308 30.87 1.30 1.88
C LEU A 308 29.63 2.16 2.18
N TRP A 309 29.01 1.98 3.34
CA TRP A 309 27.91 2.77 3.86
C TRP A 309 28.10 2.96 5.37
#